data_AF-A0A935V4S5-F1
#
_entry.id   AF-A0A935V4S5-F1
#
_cell.length_a   1.000
_cell.length_b   1.000
_cell.length_c   1.000
_cell.angle_alpha   90.00
_cell.angle_beta   90.00
_cell.angle_gamma   90.00
#
_symmetry.space_group_name_H-M   'P 1'
#
loop_
_entity.id
_entity.type
_entity.pdbx_description
1 polymer ?
#
loop_
_entity_poly.entity_id
_entity_poly.type
_entity_poly.pdbx_seq_one_letter_code
_entity_poly.pdbx_strand_id
1 'polypeptide(L)'
;MALSLTEFETMLNDTTKRIEGDIVWQEDEDHSPCQEFRAEIQSGSGWPLFVRGSYNPLILALSYVLLLKTTGRIYGLDLGKDHHNPQCRQVGEKHKHRWSEQFRDKEAYVPDDITAPANDPAAVWNQFCSEAAITHQGRMTPPAARTGDLFP
;
A
#
# COMPACT_ATOMS: atom_id res chain seq x y z
N MET A 1 -15.64 -16.87 -7.35
CA MET A 1 -14.48 -17.29 -8.16
C MET A 1 -13.24 -16.71 -7.52
N ALA A 2 -12.15 -17.48 -7.44
CA ALA A 2 -10.88 -16.96 -6.93
C ALA A 2 -10.20 -16.14 -8.03
N LEU A 3 -9.58 -15.02 -7.65
CA LEU A 3 -8.80 -14.19 -8.56
C LEU A 3 -7.60 -15.00 -9.09
N SER A 4 -7.45 -15.09 -10.41
CA SER A 4 -6.28 -15.71 -11.05
C SER A 4 -5.08 -14.76 -11.10
N LEU A 5 -3.87 -15.32 -11.25
CA LEU A 5 -2.66 -14.54 -11.48
C LEU A 5 -2.79 -13.68 -12.74
N THR A 6 -3.36 -14.22 -13.83
CA THR A 6 -3.56 -13.48 -15.08
C THR A 6 -4.49 -12.27 -14.90
N GLU A 7 -5.60 -12.42 -14.17
CA GLU A 7 -6.50 -11.30 -13.85
C GLU A 7 -5.80 -10.28 -12.96
N PHE A 8 -5.04 -10.73 -11.97
CA PHE A 8 -4.23 -9.87 -11.13
C PHE A 8 -3.23 -9.04 -11.95
N GLU A 9 -2.44 -9.68 -12.81
CA GLU A 9 -1.48 -9.00 -13.69
C GLU A 9 -2.18 -8.02 -14.62
N THR A 10 -3.37 -8.37 -15.12
CA THR A 10 -4.18 -7.47 -15.95
C THR A 10 -4.57 -6.21 -15.18
N MET A 11 -5.02 -6.36 -13.92
CA MET A 11 -5.36 -5.22 -13.07
C MET A 11 -4.13 -4.39 -12.69
N LEU A 12 -3.01 -5.05 -12.34
CA LEU A 12 -1.79 -4.36 -11.94
C LEU A 12 -1.23 -3.52 -13.09
N ASN A 13 -1.24 -4.04 -14.31
CA ASN A 13 -0.72 -3.37 -15.50
C ASN A 13 -1.73 -2.45 -16.20
N ASP A 14 -2.96 -2.31 -15.70
CA ASP A 14 -3.95 -1.37 -16.25
C ASP A 14 -3.48 0.08 -16.04
N THR A 15 -2.95 0.70 -17.09
CA THR A 15 -2.43 2.08 -17.07
C THR A 15 -3.51 3.15 -17.00
N THR A 16 -4.80 2.77 -17.07
CA THR A 16 -5.92 3.71 -16.95
C THR A 16 -6.33 3.97 -15.50
N LYS A 17 -5.72 3.25 -14.54
CA LYS A 17 -5.95 3.43 -13.11
C LYS A 17 -5.53 4.83 -12.68
N ARG A 18 -6.46 5.55 -12.06
CA ARG A 18 -6.21 6.87 -11.50
C ARG A 18 -6.93 7.10 -10.18
N ILE A 19 -6.32 7.92 -9.34
CA ILE A 19 -6.93 8.45 -8.12
C ILE A 19 -7.14 9.94 -8.35
N GLU A 20 -8.39 10.37 -8.15
CA GLU A 20 -8.79 11.77 -8.27
C GLU A 20 -8.76 12.44 -6.89
N GLY A 21 -8.29 13.69 -6.83
CA GLY A 21 -8.26 14.49 -5.61
C GLY A 21 -7.09 14.19 -4.67
N ASP A 22 -7.03 14.98 -3.60
CA ASP A 22 -5.97 14.91 -2.61
C ASP A 22 -6.13 13.71 -1.67
N ILE A 23 -5.01 13.16 -1.22
CA ILE A 23 -4.96 12.14 -0.18
C ILE A 23 -4.56 12.82 1.12
N VAL A 24 -5.44 12.69 2.11
CA VAL A 24 -5.28 13.22 3.46
C VAL A 24 -5.27 12.06 4.44
N TRP A 25 -4.24 12.01 5.28
CA TRP A 25 -4.13 11.05 6.37
C TRP A 25 -5.05 11.45 7.52
N GLN A 26 -5.68 10.45 8.13
CA GLN A 26 -6.60 10.59 9.25
C GLN A 26 -6.11 9.74 10.41
N GLU A 27 -6.47 10.13 11.63
CA GLU A 27 -6.21 9.28 12.79
C GLU A 27 -6.99 7.97 12.67
N ASP A 28 -6.37 6.88 13.10
CA ASP A 28 -7.02 5.59 13.24
C ASP A 28 -8.13 5.64 14.31
N GLU A 29 -9.23 4.90 14.10
CA GLU A 29 -10.47 4.98 14.91
C GLU A 29 -10.22 4.65 16.39
N ASP A 30 -9.23 3.81 16.66
CA ASP A 30 -8.84 3.38 18.00
C ASP A 30 -7.90 4.38 18.72
N HIS A 31 -7.68 5.59 18.16
CA HIS A 31 -6.71 6.59 18.62
C HIS A 31 -5.27 6.03 18.78
N SER A 32 -4.97 4.98 18.02
CA SER A 32 -3.63 4.39 17.95
C SER A 32 -2.63 5.41 17.36
N PRO A 33 -1.31 5.17 17.48
CA PRO A 33 -0.32 6.00 16.78
C PRO A 33 -0.42 5.95 15.26
N CYS A 34 -1.24 5.05 14.71
CA CYS A 34 -1.40 4.91 13.28
C CYS A 34 -2.24 6.06 12.70
N GLN A 35 -1.83 6.50 11.52
CA GLN A 35 -2.63 7.31 10.64
C GLN A 35 -2.94 6.51 9.38
N GLU A 36 -4.10 6.74 8.79
CA GLU A 36 -4.53 6.01 7.61
C GLU A 36 -5.24 6.89 6.57
N PHE A 37 -5.34 6.37 5.35
CA PHE A 37 -6.25 6.92 4.35
C PHE A 37 -6.87 5.80 3.53
N ARG A 38 -7.96 6.14 2.85
CA ARG A 38 -8.55 5.34 1.79
C ARG A 38 -8.76 6.19 0.54
N ALA A 39 -8.31 5.68 -0.61
CA ALA A 39 -8.47 6.34 -1.90
C ALA A 39 -9.11 5.38 -2.92
N GLU A 40 -10.23 5.78 -3.50
CA GLU A 40 -10.90 5.00 -4.56
C GLU A 40 -10.15 5.17 -5.89
N ILE A 41 -10.01 4.07 -6.64
CA ILE A 41 -9.35 4.08 -7.95
C ILE A 41 -10.41 4.04 -9.03
N GLN A 42 -10.33 4.97 -9.97
CA GLN A 42 -11.05 4.90 -11.24
C GLN A 42 -10.20 4.13 -12.25
N SER A 43 -10.78 3.15 -12.95
CA SER A 43 -10.14 2.39 -14.02
C SER A 43 -11.05 2.41 -15.25
N GLY A 44 -10.46 2.55 -16.44
CA GLY A 44 -11.17 2.42 -17.71
C GLY A 44 -11.76 1.02 -17.93
N SER A 45 -11.15 0.00 -17.31
CA SER A 45 -11.65 -1.37 -17.30
C SER A 45 -12.80 -1.59 -16.31
N GLY A 46 -13.08 -0.62 -15.43
CA GLY A 46 -14.19 -0.68 -14.47
C GLY A 46 -13.92 -1.55 -13.23
N TRP A 47 -12.66 -1.91 -12.95
CA TRP A 47 -12.32 -2.70 -11.76
C TRP A 47 -12.66 -1.95 -10.47
N PRO A 48 -13.37 -2.57 -9.50
CA PRO A 48 -13.72 -1.92 -8.24
C PRO A 48 -12.54 -1.93 -7.26
N LEU A 49 -11.54 -1.10 -7.55
CA LEU A 49 -10.27 -1.02 -6.82
C LEU A 49 -10.25 0.18 -5.87
N PHE A 50 -9.53 0.04 -4.76
CA PHE A 50 -9.16 1.14 -3.87
C PHE A 50 -7.83 0.84 -3.20
N VAL A 51 -7.18 1.88 -2.69
CA VAL A 51 -5.96 1.77 -1.89
C VAL A 51 -6.24 2.18 -0.46
N ARG A 52 -5.64 1.45 0.49
CA ARG A 52 -5.49 1.89 1.88
C ARG A 52 -4.02 2.14 2.16
N GLY A 53 -3.73 3.28 2.77
CA GLY A 53 -2.43 3.57 3.37
C GLY A 53 -2.51 3.51 4.88
N SER A 54 -1.46 3.02 5.53
CA SER A 54 -1.32 3.07 6.99
C SER A 54 0.11 3.46 7.35
N TYR A 55 0.28 4.37 8.30
CA TYR A 55 1.58 4.84 8.75
C TYR A 55 1.61 4.94 10.27
N ASN A 56 2.61 4.32 10.89
CA ASN A 56 2.90 4.45 12.31
C ASN A 56 4.26 5.16 12.48
N PRO A 57 4.28 6.44 12.92
CA PRO A 57 5.50 7.21 13.08
C PRO A 57 6.39 6.73 14.23
N LEU A 58 5.87 5.99 15.22
CA LEU A 58 6.64 5.56 16.38
C LEU A 58 7.62 4.42 16.05
N ILE A 59 7.23 3.54 15.14
CA ILE A 59 8.05 2.40 14.69
C ILE A 59 8.52 2.55 13.24
N LEU A 60 8.24 3.69 12.61
CA LEU A 60 8.52 3.97 11.20
C LEU A 60 7.99 2.88 10.26
N ALA A 61 6.78 2.39 10.54
CA ALA A 61 6.12 1.38 9.72
C ALA A 61 5.15 2.05 8.75
N LEU A 62 5.27 1.73 7.46
CA LEU A 62 4.45 2.28 6.39
C LEU A 62 3.92 1.15 5.52
N SER A 63 2.64 1.20 5.17
CA SER A 63 2.03 0.25 4.24
C SER A 63 1.15 0.96 3.22
N TYR A 64 1.23 0.50 1.97
CA TYR A 64 0.27 0.79 0.91
C TYR A 64 -0.30 -0.50 0.38
N VAL A 65 -1.61 -0.62 0.37
CA VAL A 65 -2.29 -1.86 -0.01
C VAL A 65 -3.30 -1.55 -1.11
N LEU A 66 -3.20 -2.26 -2.24
CA LEU A 66 -4.20 -2.26 -3.29
C LEU A 66 -5.22 -3.37 -3.00
N LEU A 67 -6.49 -2.99 -2.96
CA LEU A 67 -7.61 -3.87 -2.67
C LEU A 67 -8.59 -3.91 -3.83
N LEU A 68 -9.04 -5.13 -4.15
CA LEU A 68 -10.21 -5.37 -4.99
C LEU A 68 -11.41 -5.60 -4.09
N LYS A 69 -12.51 -4.84 -4.25
CA LYS A 69 -13.68 -4.89 -3.33
C LYS A 69 -14.26 -6.29 -3.14
N THR A 70 -14.16 -7.15 -4.16
CA THR A 70 -14.69 -8.53 -4.13
C THR A 70 -13.73 -9.56 -3.55
N THR A 71 -12.45 -9.23 -3.35
CA THR A 71 -11.40 -10.20 -2.99
C THR A 71 -10.58 -9.78 -1.77
N GLY A 72 -10.45 -8.48 -1.51
CA GLY A 72 -9.57 -7.93 -0.48
C GLY A 72 -8.22 -7.53 -1.05
N ARG A 73 -7.15 -7.69 -0.25
CA ARG A 73 -5.78 -7.34 -0.63
C ARG A 73 -5.29 -8.20 -1.79
N ILE A 74 -4.83 -7.54 -2.86
CA ILE A 74 -4.27 -8.19 -4.05
C ILE A 74 -2.82 -7.79 -4.30
N TYR A 75 -2.38 -6.68 -3.72
CA TYR A 75 -1.00 -6.22 -3.81
C TYR A 75 -0.71 -5.28 -2.65
N GLY A 76 0.54 -5.18 -2.22
CA GLY A 76 0.90 -4.17 -1.25
C GLY A 76 2.39 -4.01 -1.06
N LEU A 77 2.76 -2.91 -0.42
CA LEU A 77 4.10 -2.54 -0.03
C LEU A 77 4.11 -2.35 1.48
N ASP A 78 5.12 -2.90 2.14
CA ASP A 78 5.34 -2.78 3.57
C ASP A 78 6.80 -2.35 3.83
N LEU A 79 6.98 -1.34 4.67
CA LEU A 79 8.26 -0.84 5.17
C LEU A 79 8.23 -0.88 6.71
N GLY A 80 9.35 -1.25 7.34
CA GLY A 80 9.48 -1.31 8.81
C GLY A 80 8.71 -2.47 9.45
N LYS A 81 8.41 -3.52 8.66
CA LYS A 81 7.68 -4.71 9.10
C LYS A 81 8.38 -5.94 8.57
N ASP A 82 8.91 -6.81 9.42
CA ASP A 82 9.60 -8.01 8.96
C ASP A 82 8.60 -9.03 8.39
N HIS A 83 9.02 -9.79 7.37
CA HIS A 83 8.17 -10.78 6.70
C HIS A 83 8.94 -12.01 6.26
N HIS A 84 8.27 -13.15 6.33
CA HIS A 84 8.72 -14.40 5.75
C HIS A 84 7.68 -14.94 4.77
N ASN A 85 8.16 -15.47 3.65
CA ASN A 85 7.30 -16.17 2.70
C ASN A 85 6.78 -17.49 3.31
N PRO A 86 5.72 -18.10 2.73
CA PRO A 86 5.12 -19.33 3.25
C PRO A 86 6.09 -20.51 3.43
N GLN A 87 7.24 -20.48 2.73
CA GLN A 87 8.33 -21.45 2.87
C GLN A 87 9.31 -21.10 4.01
N CYS A 88 8.93 -20.17 4.89
CA CYS A 88 9.73 -19.64 5.99
C CYS A 88 11.04 -18.95 5.56
N ARG A 89 11.12 -18.47 4.31
CA ARG A 89 12.25 -17.67 3.83
C ARG A 89 12.04 -16.21 4.23
N GLN A 90 13.02 -15.64 4.95
CA GLN A 90 13.01 -14.23 5.31
C GLN A 90 13.16 -13.34 4.07
N VAL A 91 12.33 -12.29 4.02
CA VAL A 91 12.34 -11.25 2.97
C VAL A 91 12.89 -9.94 3.55
N GLY A 92 12.60 -9.65 4.83
CA GLY A 92 13.07 -8.45 5.53
C GLY A 92 12.00 -7.35 5.62
N GLU A 93 12.39 -6.23 6.24
CA GLU A 93 11.47 -5.16 6.64
C GLU A 93 10.90 -4.32 5.50
N LYS A 94 11.52 -4.38 4.31
CA LYS A 94 11.07 -3.70 3.09
C LYS A 94 10.69 -4.77 2.06
N HIS A 95 9.39 -4.94 1.82
CA HIS A 95 8.92 -5.97 0.91
C HIS A 95 7.60 -5.58 0.22
N LYS A 96 7.37 -6.16 -0.95
CA LYS A 96 6.10 -6.05 -1.68
C LYS A 96 5.43 -7.41 -1.77
N HIS A 97 4.14 -7.43 -1.48
CA HIS A 97 3.28 -8.60 -1.58
C HIS A 97 2.68 -8.70 -2.97
N ARG A 98 2.70 -9.89 -3.56
CA ARG A 98 2.10 -10.18 -4.87
C ARG A 98 1.05 -11.27 -4.74
N TRP A 99 -0.05 -11.14 -5.49
CA TRP A 99 -1.08 -12.16 -5.53
C TRP A 99 -0.62 -13.40 -6.32
N SER A 100 -0.87 -14.58 -5.76
CA SER A 100 -0.90 -15.87 -6.49
C SER A 100 -2.13 -16.69 -6.10
N GLU A 101 -2.59 -17.61 -6.94
CA GLU A 101 -3.73 -18.47 -6.59
C GLU A 101 -3.43 -19.35 -5.36
N GLN A 102 -2.18 -19.79 -5.22
CA GLN A 102 -1.76 -20.70 -4.16
C GLN A 102 -1.66 -20.01 -2.81
N PHE A 103 -1.11 -18.79 -2.77
CA PHE A 103 -0.75 -18.13 -1.52
C PHE A 103 -1.45 -16.78 -1.29
N ARG A 104 -2.27 -16.33 -2.24
CA ARG A 104 -2.91 -15.00 -2.21
C ARG A 104 -1.83 -13.93 -2.09
N ASP A 105 -1.96 -13.00 -1.15
CA ASP A 105 -0.98 -11.94 -0.91
C ASP A 105 0.20 -12.37 -0.01
N LYS A 106 0.34 -13.65 0.36
CA LYS A 106 1.35 -14.05 1.35
C LYS A 106 2.78 -14.11 0.81
N GLU A 107 2.95 -14.18 -0.51
CA GLU A 107 4.27 -14.16 -1.14
C GLU A 107 4.74 -12.72 -1.34
N ALA A 108 5.97 -12.45 -0.93
CA ALA A 108 6.61 -11.16 -1.05
C ALA A 108 8.03 -11.24 -1.62
N TYR A 109 8.48 -10.11 -2.15
CA TYR A 109 9.83 -9.89 -2.67
C TYR A 109 10.40 -8.58 -2.15
N VAL A 110 11.72 -8.44 -2.15
CA VAL A 110 12.40 -7.19 -1.84
C VAL A 110 12.33 -6.28 -3.06
N PRO A 111 11.73 -5.09 -2.98
CA PRO A 111 11.67 -4.15 -4.09
C PRO A 111 12.96 -3.34 -4.23
N ASP A 112 13.51 -3.29 -5.44
CA ASP A 112 14.66 -2.44 -5.78
C ASP A 112 14.24 -1.00 -6.11
N ASP A 113 13.00 -0.81 -6.55
CA ASP A 113 12.43 0.48 -6.96
C ASP A 113 12.00 1.37 -5.79
N ILE A 114 11.81 0.79 -4.61
CA ILE A 114 11.50 1.53 -3.38
C ILE A 114 12.80 1.98 -2.72
N THR A 115 13.11 3.27 -2.91
CA THR A 115 14.34 3.92 -2.41
C THR A 115 14.07 4.95 -1.32
N ALA A 116 12.84 5.47 -1.24
CA ALA A 116 12.48 6.42 -0.20
C ALA A 116 12.30 5.71 1.16
N PRO A 117 12.66 6.36 2.28
CA PRO A 117 12.45 5.82 3.62
C PRO A 117 10.99 5.92 4.07
N ALA A 118 10.60 5.12 5.06
CA ALA A 118 9.23 5.11 5.58
C ALA A 118 8.77 6.43 6.22
N ASN A 119 9.71 7.30 6.64
CA ASN A 119 9.41 8.65 7.13
C ASN A 119 9.21 9.69 6.01
N ASP A 120 9.25 9.28 4.74
CA ASP A 120 8.77 10.07 3.60
C ASP A 120 7.64 9.33 2.86
N PRO A 121 6.42 9.28 3.45
CA PRO A 121 5.32 8.52 2.87
C PRO A 121 4.94 9.01 1.46
N ALA A 122 5.04 10.32 1.19
CA ALA A 122 4.70 10.88 -0.11
C ALA A 122 5.68 10.43 -1.22
N ALA A 123 6.98 10.37 -0.93
CA ALA A 123 7.94 9.83 -1.90
C ALA A 123 7.74 8.32 -2.12
N VAL A 124 7.53 7.54 -1.05
CA VAL A 124 7.23 6.10 -1.17
C VAL A 124 5.92 5.87 -1.95
N TRP A 125 4.92 6.73 -1.78
CA TRP A 125 3.65 6.67 -2.49
C TRP A 125 3.81 6.79 -3.99
N ASN A 126 4.61 7.75 -4.44
CA ASN A 126 4.90 7.93 -5.86
C ASN A 126 5.60 6.69 -6.46
N GLN A 127 6.50 6.07 -5.71
CA GLN A 127 7.18 4.84 -6.13
C GLN A 127 6.23 3.65 -6.20
N PHE A 128 5.35 3.49 -5.20
CA PHE A 128 4.29 2.48 -5.21
C PHE A 128 3.35 2.65 -6.41
N CYS A 129 2.91 3.88 -6.68
CA CYS A 129 2.05 4.21 -7.81
C CYS A 129 2.69 3.87 -9.16
N SER A 130 4.01 4.07 -9.29
CA SER A 130 4.74 3.77 -10.54
C SER A 130 4.67 2.29 -10.90
N GLU A 131 4.92 1.37 -9.96
CA GLU A 131 4.84 -0.06 -10.25
C GLU A 131 3.38 -0.52 -10.40
N ALA A 132 2.47 0.00 -9.59
CA ALA A 132 1.06 -0.35 -9.65
C ALA A 132 0.32 0.29 -10.84
N ALA A 133 1.01 1.04 -11.71
CA ALA A 133 0.44 1.78 -12.83
C ALA A 133 -0.75 2.67 -12.43
N ILE A 134 -0.65 3.35 -11.29
CA ILE A 134 -1.67 4.28 -10.77
C ILE A 134 -1.21 5.71 -11.04
N THR A 135 -2.04 6.49 -11.73
CA THR A 135 -1.83 7.95 -11.82
C THR A 135 -2.58 8.66 -10.70
N HIS A 136 -1.87 9.32 -9.78
CA HIS A 136 -2.50 10.19 -8.78
C HIS A 136 -2.54 11.63 -9.30
N GLN A 137 -3.74 12.18 -9.47
CA GLN A 137 -3.93 13.53 -10.04
C GLN A 137 -3.96 14.65 -8.98
N GLY A 138 -4.04 14.30 -7.69
CA GLY A 138 -3.96 15.24 -6.58
C GLY A 138 -2.61 15.22 -5.90
N ARG A 139 -2.59 15.69 -4.65
CA ARG A 139 -1.41 15.66 -3.78
C ARG A 139 -1.65 14.71 -2.62
N MET A 140 -0.62 13.97 -2.23
CA MET A 140 -0.59 13.34 -0.90
C MET A 140 0.02 14.35 0.07
N THR A 141 -0.77 14.82 1.02
CA THR A 141 -0.21 15.55 2.16
C THR A 141 0.53 14.57 3.06
N PRO A 142 1.67 14.93 3.64
CA PRO A 142 2.33 14.07 4.62
C PRO A 142 1.39 13.82 5.83
N PRO A 143 1.54 12.69 6.53
CA PRO A 143 0.82 12.47 7.78
C PRO A 143 1.09 13.61 8.75
N ALA A 144 0.09 13.97 9.56
CA ALA A 144 0.26 14.98 10.58
C ALA A 144 1.38 14.57 11.53
N ALA A 145 2.26 15.51 11.89
CA ALA A 145 3.23 15.27 12.94
C ALA A 145 2.45 15.03 14.24
N ARG A 146 2.68 13.89 14.90
CA ARG A 146 2.19 13.71 16.26
C ARG A 146 2.99 14.62 17.19
N THR A 147 2.42 15.75 17.58
CA THR A 147 2.85 16.50 18.77
C THR A 147 2.25 15.79 19.99
N GLY A 148 2.85 14.67 20.39
CA GLY A 148 2.52 14.03 21.66
C GLY A 148 3.60 14.38 22.67
N ASP A 149 3.23 15.10 23.74
CA ASP A 149 4.08 15.28 24.90
C ASP A 149 4.60 13.92 25.36
N LEU A 150 5.93 13.83 25.47
CA LEU A 150 6.56 12.77 26.22
C LEU A 150 6.08 12.95 27.67
N PHE A 151 5.24 12.03 28.14
CA PHE A 151 4.72 11.86 29.51
C PHE A 151 3.51 12.74 29.91
N PRO A 152 2.46 12.14 30.53
CA PRO A 152 1.67 12.84 31.55
C PRO A 152 2.43 12.96 32.89
#